data_AF-A0A9E4BH97-F1
#
_entry.id   AF-A0A9E4BH97-F1
#
_cell.length_a   1.000
_cell.length_b   1.000
_cell.length_c   1.000
_cell.angle_alpha   90.00
_cell.angle_beta   90.00
_cell.angle_gamma   90.00
#
_symmetry.space_group_name_H-M   'P 1'
#
loop_
_entity.id
_entity.type
_entity.pdbx_description
1 polymer ?
#
loop_
_entity_poly.entity_id
_entity_poly.type
_entity_poly.pdbx_seq_one_letter_code
_entity_poly.pdbx_strand_id
1 'polypeptide(L)'
;MQRLILTVQEESGIERRAWPVTRGVPLPQGAVAECDDLWLEDARGRAVTLQSRPLSHWPDGSIKWVLVDFQADVVGSAVYHLCYAGEAPRAAPGNRLQISESDKRIVVCTGPLRFAVSRRRYGLVHAVSLGRQEADGFVEEVAVSSQGGDSWADICEAFE
;
A
#
# COMPACT_ATOMS: atom_id res chain seq x y z
N MET A 1 -18.25 15.69 9.26
CA MET A 1 -17.15 15.26 8.38
C MET A 1 -16.04 16.29 8.42
N GLN A 2 -14.85 15.88 8.84
CA GLN A 2 -13.64 16.71 8.89
C GLN A 2 -12.60 16.14 7.90
N ARG A 3 -11.64 16.97 7.47
CA ARG A 3 -10.66 16.61 6.45
C ARG A 3 -9.28 17.20 6.77
N LEU A 4 -8.24 16.42 6.53
CA LEU A 4 -6.84 16.86 6.52
C LEU A 4 -6.33 16.81 5.08
N ILE A 5 -5.65 17.87 4.64
CA ILE A 5 -5.08 17.94 3.29
C ILE A 5 -3.74 17.22 3.29
N LEU A 6 -3.60 16.24 2.41
CA LEU A 6 -2.36 15.55 2.11
C LEU A 6 -1.91 15.98 0.72
N THR A 7 -0.78 16.67 0.63
CA THR A 7 -0.19 17.05 -0.64
C THR A 7 0.98 16.11 -0.94
N VAL A 8 0.93 15.46 -2.10
CA VAL A 8 2.01 14.60 -2.61
C VAL A 8 2.70 15.35 -3.73
N GLN A 9 4.01 15.58 -3.58
CA GLN A 9 4.83 16.23 -4.59
C GLN A 9 5.67 15.19 -5.33
N GLU A 10 5.89 15.43 -6.61
CA GLU A 10 6.75 14.64 -7.49
C GLU A 10 7.78 15.59 -8.08
N GLU A 11 9.03 15.42 -7.66
CA GLU A 11 10.10 16.39 -7.94
C GLU A 11 11.00 15.98 -9.10
N SER A 12 10.88 14.73 -9.59
CA SER A 12 11.75 14.20 -10.66
C SER A 12 11.23 14.48 -12.07
N GLY A 13 10.06 15.11 -12.20
CA GLY A 13 9.43 15.43 -13.48
C GLY A 13 8.83 14.20 -14.18
N ILE A 14 8.56 13.13 -13.43
CA ILE A 14 8.05 11.86 -13.94
C ILE A 14 6.60 11.70 -13.46
N GLU A 15 5.69 11.42 -14.39
CA GLU A 15 4.33 11.03 -14.00
C GLU A 15 4.36 9.70 -13.23
N ARG A 16 3.80 9.73 -12.02
CA ARG A 16 3.66 8.55 -11.15
C ARG A 16 2.23 8.05 -11.23
N ARG A 17 2.05 6.77 -11.58
CA ARG A 17 0.74 6.11 -11.60
C ARG A 17 0.70 5.00 -10.56
N ALA A 18 -0.39 4.94 -9.79
CA ALA A 18 -0.58 3.97 -8.70
C ALA A 18 0.67 3.84 -7.78
N TRP A 19 1.34 4.96 -7.52
CA TRP A 19 2.61 4.99 -6.79
C TRP A 19 2.36 4.80 -5.30
N PRO A 20 3.09 3.88 -4.63
CA PRO A 20 2.89 3.66 -3.20
C PRO A 20 3.34 4.90 -2.41
N VAL A 21 2.44 5.40 -1.57
CA VAL A 21 2.70 6.48 -0.63
C VAL A 21 2.48 5.97 0.78
N THR A 22 3.53 6.09 1.61
CA THR A 22 3.51 5.78 3.04
C THR A 22 3.88 7.03 3.81
N ARG A 23 2.98 7.55 4.65
CA ARG A 23 3.22 8.78 5.43
C ARG A 23 2.58 8.71 6.81
N GLY A 24 3.22 9.34 7.78
CA GLY A 24 2.64 9.60 9.10
C GLY A 24 1.80 10.88 9.07
N VAL A 25 0.54 10.81 9.50
CA VAL A 25 -0.36 11.96 9.56
C VAL A 25 -0.74 12.23 11.02
N PRO A 26 -0.56 13.45 11.53
CA PRO A 26 -0.99 13.81 12.88
C PRO A 26 -2.51 14.01 12.91
N LEU A 27 -3.15 13.51 13.96
CA LEU A 27 -4.58 13.67 14.20
C LEU A 27 -4.84 14.49 15.48
N PRO A 28 -5.88 15.34 15.52
CA PRO A 28 -6.24 16.06 16.72
C PRO A 28 -6.63 15.10 17.86
N GLN A 29 -6.37 15.53 19.10
CA GLN A 29 -6.80 14.77 20.27
C GLN A 29 -8.34 14.63 20.31
N GLY A 30 -8.82 13.42 20.60
CA GLY A 30 -10.23 13.06 20.66
C GLY A 30 -10.92 12.91 19.30
N ALA A 31 -10.20 13.05 18.18
CA ALA A 31 -10.82 13.10 16.86
C ALA A 31 -11.15 11.71 16.26
N VAL A 32 -10.25 10.75 16.46
CA VAL A 32 -10.32 9.42 15.82
C VAL A 32 -9.93 8.37 16.84
N ALA A 33 -10.84 7.42 17.09
CA ALA A 33 -10.61 6.32 18.01
C ALA A 33 -9.98 5.13 17.29
N GLU A 34 -10.53 4.76 16.14
CA GLU A 34 -10.10 3.58 15.38
C GLU A 34 -9.71 3.95 13.94
N CYS A 35 -8.82 3.17 13.34
CA CYS A 35 -8.40 3.39 11.95
C CYS A 35 -9.53 3.18 10.93
N ASP A 36 -10.53 2.39 11.28
CA ASP A 36 -11.71 2.13 10.43
C ASP A 36 -12.63 3.37 10.30
N ASP A 37 -12.45 4.39 11.16
CA ASP A 37 -13.15 5.67 11.07
C ASP A 37 -12.51 6.62 10.03
N LEU A 38 -11.39 6.22 9.43
CA LEU A 38 -10.64 6.98 8.42
C LEU A 38 -10.96 6.49 7.01
N TRP A 39 -11.07 7.44 6.08
CA TRP A 39 -11.04 7.13 4.65
C TRP A 39 -10.27 8.20 3.89
N LEU A 40 -9.88 7.88 2.66
CA LEU A 40 -9.14 8.77 1.79
C LEU A 40 -9.99 9.16 0.58
N GLU A 41 -9.97 10.43 0.22
CA GLU A 41 -10.56 10.95 -1.01
C GLU A 41 -9.49 11.61 -1.88
N ASP A 42 -9.64 11.52 -3.19
CA ASP A 42 -8.86 12.36 -4.11
C ASP A 42 -9.42 13.80 -4.19
N ALA A 43 -8.75 14.67 -4.93
CA ALA A 43 -9.18 16.06 -5.13
C ALA A 43 -10.59 16.21 -5.76
N ARG A 44 -11.18 15.14 -6.31
CA ARG A 44 -12.54 15.12 -6.89
C ARG A 44 -13.57 14.52 -5.92
N GLY A 45 -13.17 14.17 -4.69
CA GLY A 45 -14.03 13.53 -3.70
C GLY A 45 -14.27 12.04 -3.97
N ARG A 46 -13.47 11.40 -4.84
CA ARG A 46 -13.59 9.95 -5.09
C ARG A 46 -12.84 9.20 -4.02
N ALA A 47 -13.47 8.16 -3.49
CA ALA A 47 -12.86 7.32 -2.47
C ALA A 47 -11.64 6.56 -3.03
N VAL A 48 -10.56 6.56 -2.26
CA VAL A 48 -9.28 5.88 -2.56
C VAL A 48 -9.10 4.76 -1.54
N THR A 49 -8.58 3.61 -1.99
CA THR A 49 -8.26 2.51 -1.07
C THR A 49 -7.15 2.96 -0.11
N LEU A 50 -7.42 2.84 1.19
CA LEU A 50 -6.54 3.24 2.27
C LEU A 50 -6.24 2.03 3.15
N GLN A 51 -4.97 1.82 3.46
CA GLN A 51 -4.56 1.04 4.62
C GLN A 51 -4.03 2.00 5.68
N SER A 52 -4.38 1.75 6.93
CA SER A 52 -3.99 2.63 8.05
C SER A 52 -3.65 1.80 9.29
N ARG A 53 -2.71 2.30 10.08
CA ARG A 53 -2.39 1.75 11.41
C ARG A 53 -1.98 2.86 12.37
N PRO A 54 -2.31 2.77 13.67
CA PRO A 54 -1.85 3.75 14.64
C PRO A 54 -0.32 3.65 14.82
N LEU A 55 0.33 4.80 14.94
CA LEU A 55 1.75 4.95 15.32
C LEU A 55 1.88 5.38 16.79
N SER A 56 0.93 6.17 17.29
CA SER A 56 0.87 6.60 18.70
C SER A 56 -0.53 7.08 19.06
N HIS A 57 -0.79 7.18 20.36
CA HIS A 57 -2.07 7.63 20.91
C HIS A 57 -1.88 8.85 21.83
N TRP A 58 -2.93 9.66 21.96
CA TRP A 58 -3.06 10.68 22.99
C TRP A 58 -3.41 10.04 24.35
N PRO A 59 -3.30 10.79 25.47
CA PRO A 59 -3.64 10.26 26.80
C PRO A 59 -5.09 9.78 26.96
N ASP A 60 -6.02 10.26 26.12
CA ASP A 60 -7.43 9.82 26.10
C ASP A 60 -7.65 8.55 25.27
N GLY A 61 -6.59 7.97 24.69
CA GLY A 61 -6.64 6.77 23.85
C GLY A 61 -6.91 7.06 22.36
N SER A 62 -7.27 8.28 21.98
CA SER A 62 -7.45 8.63 20.56
C SER A 62 -6.13 8.57 19.79
N ILE A 63 -6.19 8.27 18.50
CA ILE A 63 -4.99 8.17 17.66
C ILE A 63 -4.35 9.56 17.53
N LYS A 64 -3.06 9.65 17.80
CA LYS A 64 -2.26 10.88 17.69
C LYS A 64 -1.51 10.97 16.37
N TRP A 65 -0.91 9.85 15.96
CA TRP A 65 -0.26 9.71 14.66
C TRP A 65 -0.76 8.42 14.04
N VAL A 66 -1.21 8.50 12.78
CA VAL A 66 -1.60 7.35 11.98
C VAL A 66 -0.62 7.21 10.82
N LEU A 67 -0.18 5.98 10.53
CA LEU A 67 0.48 5.67 9.28
C LEU A 67 -0.60 5.41 8.24
N VAL A 68 -0.52 6.08 7.10
CA VAL A 68 -1.38 5.85 5.94
C VAL A 68 -0.57 5.27 4.79
N ASP A 69 -1.13 4.27 4.14
CA ASP A 69 -0.58 3.56 2.99
C ASP A 69 -1.65 3.54 1.88
N PHE A 70 -1.34 4.15 0.73
CA PHE A 70 -2.25 4.22 -0.42
C PHE A 70 -1.48 4.34 -1.75
N GLN A 71 -2.19 4.15 -2.86
CA GLN A 71 -1.63 4.33 -4.20
C GLN A 71 -2.07 5.68 -4.77
N ALA A 72 -1.10 6.52 -5.13
CA ALA A 72 -1.33 7.86 -5.65
C ALA A 72 -1.02 7.95 -7.15
N ASP A 73 -1.90 8.62 -7.89
CA ASP A 73 -1.55 9.19 -9.18
C ASP A 73 -1.03 10.62 -8.96
N VAL A 74 0.16 10.94 -9.50
CA VAL A 74 0.83 12.23 -9.28
C VAL A 74 1.45 12.72 -10.59
N VAL A 75 1.03 13.92 -11.01
CA VAL A 75 1.59 14.67 -12.14
C VAL A 75 2.11 16.00 -11.59
N GLY A 76 3.38 16.02 -11.18
CA GLY A 76 4.01 17.14 -10.46
C GLY A 76 3.50 17.29 -9.03
N SER A 77 2.20 17.49 -8.83
CA SER A 77 1.58 17.50 -7.49
C SER A 77 0.19 16.89 -7.50
N ALA A 78 -0.19 16.27 -6.38
CA ALA A 78 -1.53 15.73 -6.16
C ALA A 78 -2.03 16.06 -4.75
N VAL A 79 -3.33 16.26 -4.62
CA VAL A 79 -4.00 16.51 -3.35
C VAL A 79 -4.95 15.37 -3.03
N TYR A 80 -4.85 14.88 -1.80
CA TYR A 80 -5.74 13.91 -1.20
C TYR A 80 -6.28 14.45 0.12
N HIS A 81 -7.43 13.93 0.54
CA HIS A 81 -8.07 14.30 1.78
C HIS A 81 -8.20 13.08 2.68
N LEU A 82 -7.51 13.08 3.82
CA LEU A 82 -7.76 12.12 4.88
C LEU A 82 -8.97 12.61 5.68
N CYS A 83 -10.05 11.86 5.62
CA CYS A 83 -11.35 12.24 6.14
C CYS A 83 -11.73 11.40 7.37
N TYR A 84 -12.51 11.99 8.27
CA TYR A 84 -13.03 11.36 9.49
C TYR A 84 -14.32 12.03 9.97
N ALA A 85 -14.94 11.45 11.02
CA ALA A 85 -16.17 11.96 11.64
C ALA A 85 -17.31 12.16 10.63
N GLY A 86 -17.64 11.10 9.89
CA GLY A 86 -18.70 11.06 8.88
C GLY A 86 -18.96 9.64 8.41
N GLU A 87 -19.83 9.49 7.41
CA GLU A 87 -20.09 8.20 6.79
C GLU A 87 -19.03 7.92 5.71
N ALA A 88 -18.22 6.89 5.94
CA ALA A 88 -17.12 6.55 5.05
C ALA A 88 -17.66 5.90 3.76
N PRO A 89 -17.29 6.41 2.56
CA PRO A 89 -17.54 5.70 1.33
C PRO A 89 -16.70 4.42 1.28
N ARG A 90 -17.31 3.30 0.88
CA ARG A 90 -16.59 2.04 0.68
C ARG A 90 -15.79 2.09 -0.63
N ALA A 91 -14.47 2.24 -0.53
CA ALA A 91 -13.55 1.89 -1.60
C ALA A 91 -13.08 0.43 -1.41
N ALA A 92 -13.29 -0.41 -2.43
CA ALA A 92 -12.70 -1.74 -2.47
C ALA A 92 -11.43 -1.71 -3.35
N PRO A 93 -10.34 -2.39 -2.95
CA PRO A 93 -9.17 -2.51 -3.81
C PRO A 93 -9.53 -3.22 -5.11
N GLY A 94 -9.02 -2.71 -6.24
CA GLY A 94 -9.20 -3.33 -7.56
C GLY A 94 -8.58 -4.73 -7.64
N ASN A 95 -7.42 -4.92 -7.01
CA ASN A 95 -6.77 -6.22 -6.83
C ASN A 95 -6.45 -6.44 -5.35
N ARG A 96 -6.93 -7.55 -4.76
CA ARG A 96 -6.48 -7.96 -3.43
C ARG A 96 -5.19 -8.74 -3.54
N LEU A 97 -4.30 -8.52 -2.58
CA LEU A 97 -3.14 -9.36 -2.35
C LEU A 97 -3.61 -10.80 -2.08
N GLN A 98 -3.06 -11.77 -2.82
CA GLN A 98 -3.30 -13.18 -2.59
C GLN A 98 -2.06 -13.81 -1.97
N ILE A 99 -2.25 -14.53 -0.86
CA ILE A 99 -1.17 -15.22 -0.14
C ILE A 99 -1.56 -16.69 -0.03
N SER A 100 -0.64 -17.58 -0.42
CA SER A 100 -0.77 -19.03 -0.22
C SER A 100 0.43 -19.54 0.56
N GLU A 101 0.18 -20.21 1.68
CA GLU A 101 1.21 -20.74 2.56
C GLU A 101 1.28 -22.27 2.49
N SER A 102 2.51 -22.78 2.60
CA SER A 102 2.82 -24.20 2.70
C SER A 102 4.06 -24.42 3.56
N ASP A 103 4.33 -25.66 3.96
CA ASP A 103 5.54 -26.02 4.73
C ASP A 103 6.87 -25.74 4.01
N LYS A 104 6.82 -25.45 2.71
CA LYS A 104 8.00 -25.25 1.86
C LYS A 104 8.21 -23.78 1.47
N ARG A 105 7.12 -23.05 1.25
CA ARG A 105 7.15 -21.68 0.70
C ARG A 105 5.90 -20.87 1.05
N ILE A 106 6.06 -19.56 1.04
CA ILE A 106 4.98 -18.57 1.00
C ILE A 106 4.95 -18.02 -0.43
N VAL A 107 3.79 -18.03 -1.07
CA VAL A 107 3.58 -17.44 -2.41
C VAL A 107 2.71 -16.22 -2.27
N VAL A 108 3.17 -15.09 -2.81
CA VAL A 108 2.48 -13.80 -2.76
C VAL A 108 2.20 -13.37 -4.20
N CYS A 109 0.97 -12.94 -4.47
CA CYS A 109 0.56 -12.37 -5.75
C CYS A 109 -0.11 -11.00 -5.55
N THR A 110 0.39 -9.98 -6.25
CA THR A 110 -0.11 -8.60 -6.21
C THR A 110 -1.02 -8.26 -7.40
N GLY A 111 -1.28 -9.23 -8.29
CA GLY A 111 -1.93 -9.00 -9.58
C GLY A 111 -0.94 -9.19 -10.73
N PRO A 112 -0.05 -8.21 -11.01
CA PRO A 112 0.93 -8.32 -12.09
C PRO A 112 2.20 -9.11 -11.72
N LEU A 113 2.48 -9.25 -10.41
CA LEU A 113 3.67 -9.91 -9.88
C LEU A 113 3.25 -11.08 -8.99
N ARG A 114 3.92 -12.22 -9.16
CA ARG A 114 3.89 -13.34 -8.23
C ARG A 114 5.31 -13.66 -7.79
N PHE A 115 5.54 -13.76 -6.48
CA PHE A 115 6.84 -14.21 -5.97
C PHE A 115 6.68 -15.25 -4.87
N ALA A 116 7.72 -16.04 -4.67
CA ALA A 116 7.76 -17.06 -3.64
C ALA A 116 8.95 -16.83 -2.69
N VAL A 117 8.71 -16.96 -1.39
CA VAL A 117 9.72 -16.95 -0.33
C VAL A 117 9.86 -18.38 0.19
N SER A 118 11.09 -18.90 0.28
CA SER A 118 11.32 -20.24 0.84
C SER A 118 11.25 -20.23 2.36
N ARG A 119 10.60 -21.23 2.97
CA ARG A 119 10.64 -21.45 4.42
C ARG A 119 11.83 -22.29 4.89
N ARG A 120 12.59 -22.86 3.94
CA ARG A 120 13.67 -23.83 4.22
C ARG A 120 15.05 -23.35 3.78
N ARG A 121 15.10 -22.50 2.76
CA ARG A 121 16.34 -21.94 2.23
C ARG A 121 16.43 -20.46 2.58
N TYR A 122 17.60 -20.02 3.01
CA TYR A 122 17.90 -18.61 3.16
C TYR A 122 18.03 -17.98 1.77
N GLY A 123 17.10 -17.11 1.41
CA GLY A 123 17.05 -16.36 0.16
C GLY A 123 15.78 -15.52 0.14
N LEU A 124 15.92 -14.21 -0.08
CA LEU A 124 14.81 -13.26 0.04
C LEU A 124 13.67 -13.62 -0.93
N VAL A 125 14.02 -13.96 -2.18
CA VAL A 125 13.05 -14.37 -3.19
C VAL A 125 13.54 -15.64 -3.90
N HIS A 126 12.72 -16.69 -3.84
CA HIS A 126 13.01 -18.00 -4.44
C HIS A 126 12.60 -18.07 -5.92
N ALA A 127 11.54 -17.38 -6.29
CA ALA A 127 11.04 -17.29 -7.66
C ALA A 127 10.24 -16.00 -7.83
N VAL A 128 10.35 -15.36 -8.98
CA VAL A 128 9.52 -14.23 -9.40
C VAL A 128 8.92 -14.54 -10.75
N SER A 129 7.65 -14.20 -10.93
CA SER A 129 6.93 -14.30 -12.18
C SER A 129 6.16 -13.03 -12.44
N LEU A 130 6.24 -12.51 -13.67
CA LEU A 130 5.35 -11.48 -14.16
C LEU A 130 4.23 -12.14 -14.97
N GLY A 131 3.04 -11.55 -14.91
CA GLY A 131 1.88 -12.07 -15.59
C GLY A 131 0.64 -11.35 -15.12
N ARG A 132 -0.47 -12.09 -14.99
CA ARG A 132 -1.75 -11.53 -14.60
C ARG A 132 -2.54 -12.48 -13.72
N GLN A 133 -3.22 -11.91 -12.74
CA GLN A 133 -4.20 -12.62 -11.95
C GLN A 133 -5.53 -12.71 -12.71
N GLU A 134 -5.97 -13.94 -12.99
CA GLU A 134 -7.28 -14.25 -13.53
C GLU A 134 -8.16 -14.92 -12.45
N ALA A 135 -9.43 -15.19 -12.79
CA ALA A 135 -10.37 -15.85 -11.89
C ALA A 135 -9.91 -17.27 -11.51
N ASP A 136 -9.32 -18.00 -12.47
CA ASP A 136 -8.86 -19.38 -12.30
C ASP A 136 -7.43 -19.49 -11.75
N GLY A 137 -6.79 -18.35 -11.45
CA GLY A 137 -5.45 -18.28 -10.88
C GLY A 137 -4.54 -17.32 -11.63
N PHE A 138 -3.26 -17.34 -11.26
CA PHE A 138 -2.24 -16.50 -11.88
C PHE A 138 -1.68 -17.15 -13.15
N VAL A 139 -1.83 -16.46 -14.27
CA VAL A 139 -1.26 -16.82 -15.57
C VAL A 139 0.13 -16.19 -15.67
N GLU A 140 1.14 -17.04 -15.76
CA GLU A 140 2.53 -16.64 -15.89
C GLU A 140 2.86 -16.30 -17.34
N GLU A 141 3.42 -15.12 -17.56
CA GLU A 141 3.87 -14.65 -18.88
C GLU A 141 5.40 -14.64 -18.97
N VAL A 142 6.06 -14.26 -17.87
CA VAL A 142 7.52 -14.25 -17.76
C VAL A 142 7.93 -14.85 -16.42
N ALA A 143 8.82 -15.84 -16.46
CA ALA A 143 9.45 -16.41 -15.27
C ALA A 143 10.86 -15.87 -15.10
N VAL A 144 11.15 -15.29 -13.94
CA VAL A 144 12.50 -14.93 -13.50
C VAL A 144 12.88 -15.93 -12.40
N SER A 145 13.53 -17.03 -12.81
CA SER A 145 14.09 -17.99 -11.87
C SER A 145 15.57 -17.67 -11.62
N SER A 146 15.97 -17.49 -10.36
CA SER A 146 17.40 -17.51 -10.03
C SER A 146 17.89 -18.96 -10.15
N GLN A 147 18.57 -19.29 -11.26
CA GLN A 147 19.36 -20.53 -11.35
C GLN A 147 20.66 -20.38 -10.53
N GLY A 148 20.53 -20.15 -9.22
CA GLY A 148 21.67 -20.03 -8.31
C GLY A 148 22.37 -18.65 -8.29
N GLY A 149 21.70 -17.58 -8.72
CA GLY A 149 22.23 -16.21 -8.66
C GLY A 149 21.62 -15.36 -7.55
N ASP A 150 22.43 -14.50 -6.94
CA ASP A 150 22.01 -13.50 -5.98
C ASP A 150 20.91 -12.61 -6.58
N SER A 151 19.79 -12.53 -5.88
CA SER A 151 18.67 -11.65 -6.25
C SER A 151 18.81 -10.37 -5.45
N TRP A 152 19.33 -9.32 -6.08
CA TRP A 152 19.41 -7.99 -5.48
C TRP A 152 18.12 -7.23 -5.78
N ALA A 153 17.46 -6.74 -4.73
CA ALA A 153 16.38 -5.78 -4.84
C ALA A 153 16.89 -4.46 -4.28
N ASP A 154 16.83 -3.40 -5.08
CA ASP A 154 17.12 -2.06 -4.59
C ASP A 154 15.85 -1.56 -3.88
N ILE A 155 15.94 -1.39 -2.57
CA ILE A 155 14.83 -0.86 -1.76
C ILE A 155 14.99 0.66 -1.79
N CYS A 156 14.23 1.32 -2.65
CA CYS A 156 14.14 2.78 -2.60
C CYS A 156 13.20 3.19 -1.46
N GLU A 157 13.78 3.51 -0.30
CA GLU A 157 13.07 4.28 0.73
C GLU A 157 13.20 5.77 0.40
N ALA A 158 12.14 6.38 -0.11
CA ALA A 158 12.11 7.82 -0.33
C ALA A 158 11.88 8.54 1.02
N PHE A 159 12.97 8.89 1.68
CA PHE A 159 12.96 9.84 2.79
C PHE A 159 13.26 11.24 2.25
N GLU A 160 12.25 12.10 2.31
CA GLU A 160 12.37 13.56 2.32
C GLU A 160 11.45 14.09 3.42
#